data_AF-A0A383DJF1-F1
#
_entry.id   AF-A0A383DJF1-F1
#
_cell.length_a   1.000
_cell.length_b   1.000
_cell.length_c   1.000
_cell.angle_alpha   90.00
_cell.angle_beta   90.00
_cell.angle_gamma   90.00
#
_symmetry.space_group_name_H-M   'P 1'
#
loop_
_entity.id
_entity.type
_entity.pdbx_description
1 polymer ?
#
loop_
_entity_poly.entity_id
_entity_poly.type
_entity_poly.pdbx_seq_one_letter_code
_entity_poly.pdbx_strand_id
1 'polypeptide(L)'
;SFALKRKDFRRTKNPIYSFAVTGKDKDYLCNLNHNNCFDLDSPFGYLIKNHAKMFFIGMDYKDGFTLCHVAEQTVGVNYRILKDFSGSYIDKFKKKSKVNCKLYVRNLNSDVARSMIDKKMDKVLIKNQAYEKKIVGGIILNLIDMNKAYKIMKHDLQNKGGLVYTI
;
A
#
# COMPACT_ATOMS: atom_id res chain seq x y z
N SER A 1 -11.55 -2.97 -14.61
CA SER A 1 -11.88 -2.45 -13.26
C SER A 1 -13.38 -2.24 -13.15
N PHE A 2 -14.06 -2.96 -12.24
CA PHE A 2 -15.50 -2.80 -11.99
C PHE A 2 -15.82 -1.44 -11.33
N ALA A 3 -15.03 -1.02 -10.35
CA ALA A 3 -15.22 0.25 -9.63
C ALA A 3 -15.19 1.48 -10.57
N LEU A 4 -14.23 1.56 -11.49
CA LEU A 4 -14.11 2.70 -12.40
C LEU A 4 -15.20 2.75 -13.49
N LYS A 5 -16.03 1.72 -13.63
CA LYS A 5 -17.23 1.79 -14.49
C LYS A 5 -18.37 2.59 -13.84
N ARG A 6 -18.33 2.79 -12.51
CA ARG A 6 -19.34 3.57 -11.79
C ARG A 6 -18.99 5.06 -11.83
N LYS A 7 -20.01 5.90 -12.01
CA LYS A 7 -19.87 7.37 -12.15
C LYS A 7 -19.41 8.06 -10.86
N ASP A 8 -19.62 7.45 -9.69
CA ASP A 8 -19.25 8.04 -8.41
C ASP A 8 -17.75 7.88 -8.09
N PHE A 9 -17.06 6.94 -8.72
CA PHE A 9 -15.64 6.70 -8.56
C PHE A 9 -14.77 7.60 -9.44
N ARG A 10 -13.59 7.96 -8.93
CA ARG A 10 -12.53 8.65 -9.67
C ARG A 10 -11.18 7.98 -9.43
N ARG A 11 -10.24 8.18 -10.36
CA ARG A 11 -8.87 7.66 -10.25
C ARG A 11 -7.92 8.74 -9.70
N THR A 12 -6.99 8.38 -8.84
CA THR A 12 -5.90 9.28 -8.40
C THR A 12 -4.82 9.43 -9.48
N LYS A 13 -3.98 10.48 -9.37
CA LYS A 13 -3.11 10.96 -10.45
C LYS A 13 -1.87 10.10 -10.74
N ASN A 14 -1.35 9.34 -9.77
CA ASN A 14 -0.08 8.64 -9.96
C ASN A 14 -0.22 7.53 -11.03
N PRO A 15 0.57 7.56 -12.12
CA PRO A 15 0.42 6.64 -13.25
C PRO A 15 0.81 5.19 -12.92
N ILE A 16 1.68 4.98 -11.93
CA ILE A 16 2.17 3.66 -11.51
C ILE A 16 1.26 3.09 -10.43
N TYR A 17 0.99 3.86 -9.38
CA TYR A 17 0.25 3.44 -8.19
C TYR A 17 -0.98 4.30 -7.96
N SER A 18 -1.98 4.14 -8.84
CA SER A 18 -3.26 4.85 -8.74
C SER A 18 -4.31 4.08 -7.95
N PHE A 19 -5.21 4.79 -7.29
CA PHE A 19 -6.38 4.23 -6.60
C PHE A 19 -7.68 4.64 -7.29
N ALA A 20 -8.67 3.75 -7.28
CA ALA A 20 -10.06 4.11 -7.55
C ALA A 20 -10.72 4.52 -6.21
N VAL A 21 -11.19 5.76 -6.12
CA VAL A 21 -11.69 6.38 -4.89
C VAL A 21 -13.12 6.88 -5.04
N THR A 22 -13.93 6.72 -3.99
CA THR A 22 -15.28 7.28 -3.87
C THR A 22 -15.53 7.78 -2.44
N GLY A 23 -16.59 8.56 -2.23
CA GLY A 23 -16.96 9.10 -0.91
C GLY A 23 -16.40 10.48 -0.59
N LYS A 24 -16.44 10.85 0.70
CA LYS A 24 -16.21 12.20 1.24
C LYS A 24 -14.88 12.82 0.79
N ASP A 25 -13.79 12.06 0.87
CA ASP A 25 -12.43 12.58 0.62
C ASP A 25 -11.90 12.30 -0.80
N LYS A 26 -12.80 11.91 -1.72
CA LYS A 26 -12.48 11.61 -3.13
C LYS A 26 -11.73 12.76 -3.82
N ASP A 27 -12.21 14.00 -3.64
CA ASP A 27 -11.60 15.17 -4.29
C ASP A 27 -10.21 15.47 -3.75
N TYR A 28 -10.03 15.36 -2.44
CA TYR A 28 -8.72 15.48 -1.80
C TYR A 28 -7.74 14.45 -2.37
N LEU A 29 -8.11 13.16 -2.35
CA LEU A 29 -7.25 12.07 -2.82
C LEU A 29 -6.92 12.17 -4.33
N CYS A 30 -7.88 12.60 -5.15
CA CYS A 30 -7.64 12.84 -6.56
C CYS A 30 -6.74 14.05 -6.83
N ASN A 31 -6.74 15.04 -5.94
CA ASN A 31 -5.97 16.26 -6.12
C ASN A 31 -4.58 16.19 -5.47
N LEU A 32 -4.37 15.26 -4.53
CA LEU A 32 -3.10 14.99 -3.87
C LEU A 32 -1.95 14.91 -4.88
N ASN A 33 -0.96 15.78 -4.69
CA ASN A 33 0.22 15.84 -5.54
C ASN A 33 1.35 15.06 -4.87
N HIS A 34 1.76 13.96 -5.49
CA HIS A 34 2.87 13.14 -5.03
C HIS A 34 3.54 12.49 -6.24
N ASN A 35 4.85 12.32 -6.20
CA ASN A 35 5.60 11.62 -7.24
C ASN A 35 6.10 10.25 -6.78
N ASN A 36 6.16 9.99 -5.48
CA ASN A 36 6.63 8.74 -4.92
C ASN A 36 5.44 7.85 -4.53
N CYS A 37 5.50 6.56 -4.89
CA CYS A 37 4.37 5.65 -4.77
C CYS A 37 4.13 5.15 -3.35
N PHE A 38 5.16 5.01 -2.52
CA PHE A 38 5.06 4.41 -1.18
C PHE A 38 5.62 5.29 -0.06
N ASP A 39 5.81 6.60 -0.28
CA ASP A 39 6.12 7.51 0.83
C ASP A 39 4.85 7.92 1.60
N LEU A 40 5.06 8.69 2.67
CA LEU A 40 3.97 9.19 3.52
C LEU A 40 3.24 10.42 2.94
N ASP A 41 3.69 10.96 1.80
CA ASP A 41 2.98 12.00 1.05
C ASP A 41 2.03 11.40 0.00
N SER A 42 2.17 10.11 -0.30
CA SER A 42 1.26 9.34 -1.16
C SER A 42 -0.10 9.07 -0.50
N PRO A 43 -1.09 8.53 -1.25
CA PRO A 43 -2.36 8.08 -0.68
C PRO A 43 -2.20 7.09 0.49
N PHE A 44 -1.13 6.30 0.53
CA PHE A 44 -0.87 5.43 1.68
C PHE A 44 -0.65 6.22 2.97
N GLY A 45 0.10 7.31 2.92
CA GLY A 45 0.31 8.18 4.08
C GLY A 45 -0.98 8.81 4.57
N TYR A 46 -1.85 9.25 3.66
CA TYR A 46 -3.20 9.69 4.01
C TYR A 46 -4.00 8.58 4.72
N LEU A 47 -4.02 7.36 4.17
CA LEU A 47 -4.76 6.23 4.74
C LEU A 47 -4.22 5.85 6.13
N ILE A 48 -2.90 5.82 6.31
CA ILE A 48 -2.23 5.57 7.60
C ILE A 48 -2.59 6.67 8.61
N LYS A 49 -2.50 7.94 8.22
CA LYS A 49 -2.79 9.09 9.11
C LYS A 49 -4.23 9.10 9.58
N ASN A 50 -5.16 8.69 8.73
CA ASN A 50 -6.60 8.70 9.02
C ASN A 50 -7.12 7.37 9.59
N HIS A 51 -6.23 6.47 10.06
CA HIS A 51 -6.63 5.17 10.63
C HIS A 51 -7.58 4.37 9.70
N ALA A 52 -7.34 4.45 8.40
CA ALA A 52 -8.11 3.71 7.42
C ALA A 52 -7.94 2.20 7.65
N LYS A 53 -8.93 1.42 7.21
CA LYS A 53 -8.88 -0.04 7.29
C LYS A 53 -8.70 -0.66 5.91
N MET A 54 -7.81 -1.64 5.81
CA MET A 54 -7.73 -2.52 4.64
C MET A 54 -8.72 -3.66 4.83
N PHE A 55 -9.61 -3.84 3.87
CA PHE A 55 -10.58 -4.92 3.86
C PHE A 55 -10.27 -5.88 2.72
N PHE A 56 -9.87 -7.11 3.06
CA PHE A 56 -9.56 -8.17 2.11
C PHE A 56 -10.73 -9.15 2.05
N ILE A 57 -11.12 -9.53 0.84
CA ILE A 57 -12.27 -10.39 0.57
C ILE A 57 -11.78 -11.58 -0.25
N GLY A 58 -12.00 -12.80 0.23
CA GLY A 58 -11.70 -14.04 -0.49
C GLY A 58 -10.22 -14.42 -0.54
N MET A 59 -9.35 -13.77 0.23
CA MET A 59 -7.91 -14.07 0.28
C MET A 59 -7.33 -13.82 1.68
N ASP A 60 -6.22 -14.46 2.02
CA ASP A 60 -5.42 -14.05 3.19
C ASP A 60 -4.80 -12.67 2.91
N TYR A 61 -4.83 -11.79 3.90
CA TYR A 61 -4.29 -10.45 3.73
C TYR A 61 -2.79 -10.47 3.43
N LYS A 62 -2.06 -11.49 3.89
CA LYS A 62 -0.60 -11.61 3.73
C LYS A 62 -0.19 -11.69 2.27
N ASP A 63 -1.05 -12.24 1.41
CA ASP A 63 -0.80 -12.36 -0.02
C ASP A 63 -0.97 -11.03 -0.78
N GLY A 64 -1.63 -10.04 -0.17
CA GLY A 64 -1.94 -8.74 -0.79
C GLY A 64 -1.47 -7.54 0.03
N PHE A 65 -0.56 -7.73 1.00
CA PHE A 65 -0.31 -6.71 2.02
C PHE A 65 0.64 -5.59 1.57
N THR A 66 0.25 -4.82 0.56
CA THR A 66 1.06 -3.74 -0.04
C THR A 66 1.63 -2.74 0.96
N LEU A 67 0.97 -2.56 2.12
CA LEU A 67 1.43 -1.69 3.20
C LEU A 67 2.85 -2.01 3.68
N CYS A 68 3.32 -3.25 3.54
CA CYS A 68 4.70 -3.60 3.88
C CYS A 68 5.73 -2.79 3.08
N HIS A 69 5.45 -2.48 1.82
CA HIS A 69 6.36 -1.68 0.98
C HIS A 69 6.47 -0.22 1.43
N VAL A 70 5.42 0.32 2.06
CA VAL A 70 5.44 1.65 2.68
C VAL A 70 6.33 1.63 3.93
N ALA A 71 6.25 0.58 4.74
CA ALA A 71 7.12 0.40 5.89
C ALA A 71 8.59 0.19 5.45
N GLU A 72 8.85 -0.66 4.47
CA GLU A 72 10.17 -0.88 3.87
C GLU A 72 10.79 0.42 3.36
N GLN A 73 10.03 1.22 2.61
CA GLN A 73 10.52 2.50 2.10
C GLN A 73 10.77 3.51 3.23
N THR A 74 9.91 3.53 4.25
CA THR A 74 10.12 4.40 5.43
C THR A 74 11.42 4.05 6.15
N VAL A 75 11.71 2.76 6.31
CA VAL A 75 12.90 2.28 7.02
C VAL A 75 14.16 2.39 6.17
N GLY A 76 14.04 2.32 4.84
CA GLY A 76 15.18 2.32 3.94
C GLY A 76 15.92 0.98 3.93
N VAL A 77 15.18 -0.11 3.75
CA VAL A 77 15.76 -1.47 3.69
C VAL A 77 16.79 -1.61 2.57
N ASN A 78 17.83 -2.42 2.78
CA ASN A 78 18.98 -2.52 1.88
C ASN A 78 18.71 -3.33 0.58
N TYR A 79 17.62 -4.09 0.52
CA TYR A 79 17.24 -4.92 -0.64
C TYR A 79 16.28 -4.21 -1.62
N ARG A 80 16.01 -2.91 -1.41
CA ARG A 80 15.17 -2.10 -2.30
C ARG A 80 15.80 -0.74 -2.57
N ILE A 81 15.50 -0.18 -3.73
CA ILE A 81 16.02 1.10 -4.19
C ILE A 81 14.89 1.95 -4.75
N LEU A 82 15.03 3.28 -4.60
CA LEU A 82 14.09 4.23 -5.19
C LEU A 82 14.48 4.45 -6.66
N LYS A 83 13.60 4.10 -7.60
CA LYS A 83 13.84 4.23 -9.03
C LYS A 83 12.88 5.26 -9.64
N ASP A 84 13.43 6.19 -10.41
CA ASP A 84 12.68 7.14 -11.22
C ASP A 84 12.14 6.50 -12.50
N PHE A 85 10.89 6.82 -12.82
CA PHE A 85 10.18 6.43 -14.03
C PHE A 85 9.58 7.67 -14.66
N SER A 86 9.94 7.93 -15.91
CA SER A 86 9.40 9.05 -16.69
C SER A 86 8.58 8.56 -17.87
N GLY A 87 7.48 9.24 -18.16
CA GLY A 87 6.59 8.83 -19.25
C GLY A 87 5.60 9.91 -19.67
N SER A 88 4.90 9.62 -20.77
CA SER A 88 3.74 10.41 -21.18
C SER A 88 2.54 10.07 -20.30
N TYR A 89 1.82 11.08 -19.84
CA TYR A 89 0.59 10.96 -19.07
C TYR A 89 -0.53 11.68 -19.79
N ILE A 90 -1.72 11.06 -19.81
CA ILE A 90 -2.94 11.65 -20.37
C ILE A 90 -3.93 11.76 -19.22
N ASP A 91 -4.34 12.98 -18.91
CA ASP A 91 -5.27 13.24 -17.82
C ASP A 91 -6.74 13.04 -18.22
N LYS A 92 -7.65 13.27 -17.26
CA LYS A 92 -9.10 13.16 -17.48
C LYS A 92 -9.66 14.15 -18.51
N PHE A 93 -8.93 15.21 -18.83
CA PHE A 93 -9.28 16.22 -19.84
C PHE A 93 -8.59 15.94 -21.18
N LYS A 94 -7.99 14.75 -21.36
CA LYS A 94 -7.21 14.35 -22.54
C LYS A 94 -5.96 15.20 -22.76
N LYS A 95 -5.51 15.95 -21.75
CA LYS A 95 -4.27 16.73 -21.85
C LYS A 95 -3.08 15.80 -21.66
N LYS A 96 -2.15 15.86 -22.61
CA LYS A 96 -0.88 15.14 -22.56
C LYS A 96 0.17 15.95 -21.79
N SER A 97 0.90 15.31 -20.89
CA SER A 97 2.06 15.88 -20.20
C SER A 97 3.16 14.84 -20.04
N LYS A 98 4.38 15.28 -19.71
CA LYS A 98 5.43 14.39 -19.18
C LYS A 98 5.33 14.39 -17.66
N VAL A 99 5.45 13.21 -17.05
CA VAL A 99 5.49 13.03 -15.60
C VAL A 99 6.70 12.20 -15.22
N ASN A 100 7.25 12.47 -14.03
CA ASN A 100 8.23 11.62 -13.37
C ASN A 100 7.61 11.10 -12.07
N CYS A 101 7.74 9.80 -11.82
CA CYS A 101 7.29 9.13 -10.62
C CYS A 101 8.37 8.19 -10.10
N LYS A 102 8.46 8.09 -8.77
CA LYS A 102 9.39 7.20 -8.06
C LYS A 102 8.65 6.00 -7.52
N LEU A 103 9.25 4.83 -7.67
CA LEU A 103 8.76 3.59 -7.07
C LEU A 103 9.92 2.92 -6.33
N TYR A 104 9.65 2.43 -5.12
CA TYR A 104 10.62 1.67 -4.34
C TYR A 104 10.62 0.22 -4.80
N VAL A 105 11.49 -0.06 -5.76
CA VAL A 105 11.59 -1.34 -6.45
C VAL A 105 12.57 -2.26 -5.75
N ARG A 106 12.44 -3.56 -6.02
CA ARG A 106 13.42 -4.55 -5.60
C ARG A 106 14.77 -4.25 -6.24
N ASN A 107 15.84 -4.36 -5.46
CA ASN A 107 17.19 -4.29 -5.98
C ASN A 107 17.51 -5.61 -6.69
N LEU A 108 17.70 -5.57 -8.01
CA LEU A 108 17.99 -6.76 -8.80
C LEU A 108 19.37 -7.35 -8.53
N ASN A 109 20.27 -6.56 -7.91
CA ASN A 109 21.59 -7.01 -7.48
C ASN A 109 21.58 -7.63 -6.07
N SER A 110 20.40 -7.77 -5.45
CA SER A 110 20.24 -8.49 -4.18
C SER A 110 19.66 -9.88 -4.42
N ASP A 111 20.02 -10.83 -3.57
CA ASP A 111 19.48 -12.20 -3.60
C ASP A 111 18.03 -12.30 -3.12
N VAL A 112 17.41 -11.16 -2.79
CA VAL A 112 16.00 -11.10 -2.38
C VAL A 112 15.12 -11.22 -3.61
N ALA A 113 14.23 -12.21 -3.62
CA ALA A 113 13.19 -12.42 -4.60
C ALA A 113 11.91 -11.63 -4.24
N ARG A 114 11.47 -11.69 -2.99
CA ARG A 114 10.28 -10.95 -2.52
C ARG A 114 10.22 -10.81 -1.00
N SER A 115 9.44 -9.82 -0.56
CA SER A 115 9.03 -9.65 0.83
C SER A 115 7.83 -10.53 1.17
N MET A 116 7.83 -11.08 2.38
CA MET A 116 6.84 -12.00 2.92
C MET A 116 6.39 -11.53 4.30
N ILE A 117 5.19 -11.96 4.71
CA ILE A 117 4.62 -11.67 6.02
C ILE A 117 4.51 -12.98 6.79
N ASP A 118 5.21 -13.07 7.93
CA ASP A 118 5.19 -14.28 8.77
C ASP A 118 3.81 -14.47 9.42
N LYS A 119 3.40 -15.73 9.61
CA LYS A 119 2.13 -16.09 10.29
C LYS A 119 2.01 -15.52 11.71
N LYS A 120 3.13 -15.25 12.39
CA LYS A 120 3.19 -14.60 13.70
C LYS A 120 2.61 -13.18 13.67
N MET A 121 2.57 -12.53 12.51
CA MET A 121 1.95 -11.21 12.34
C MET A 121 0.49 -11.21 12.82
N ASP A 122 -0.26 -12.32 12.65
CA ASP A 122 -1.63 -12.43 13.13
C ASP A 122 -1.74 -12.17 14.63
N LYS A 123 -0.90 -12.85 15.42
CA LYS A 123 -0.89 -12.73 16.88
C LYS A 123 -0.55 -11.31 17.32
N VAL A 124 0.42 -10.68 16.64
CA VAL A 124 0.85 -9.32 16.95
C VAL A 124 -0.26 -8.31 16.61
N LEU A 125 -0.91 -8.43 15.45
CA LEU A 125 -2.01 -7.54 15.07
C LEU A 125 -3.23 -7.72 15.99
N ILE A 126 -3.59 -8.94 16.36
CA ILE A 126 -4.70 -9.22 17.30
C ILE A 126 -4.41 -8.60 18.67
N LYS A 127 -3.21 -8.80 19.21
CA LYS A 127 -2.81 -8.20 20.50
C LYS A 127 -2.92 -6.67 20.50
N ASN A 128 -2.69 -6.04 19.35
CA ASN A 128 -2.78 -4.59 19.18
C ASN A 128 -4.19 -4.11 18.76
N GLN A 129 -5.20 -4.99 18.71
CA GLN A 129 -6.54 -4.68 18.22
C GLN A 129 -6.50 -4.04 16.82
N ALA A 130 -5.70 -4.63 15.93
CA ALA A 130 -5.43 -4.14 14.58
C ALA A 130 -5.91 -5.10 13.48
N TYR A 131 -6.46 -6.27 13.84
CA TYR A 131 -6.86 -7.30 12.89
C TYR A 131 -8.09 -8.06 13.38
N GLU A 132 -9.06 -8.20 12.48
CA GLU A 132 -10.21 -9.08 12.62
C GLU A 132 -10.29 -10.02 11.40
N LYS A 133 -10.62 -11.28 11.65
CA LYS A 133 -10.89 -12.29 10.62
C LYS A 133 -12.28 -12.87 10.82
N LYS A 134 -13.05 -12.97 9.74
CA LYS A 134 -14.34 -13.68 9.71
C LYS A 134 -14.42 -14.57 8.48
N ILE A 135 -15.20 -15.64 8.57
CA ILE A 135 -15.54 -16.48 7.42
C ILE A 135 -17.06 -16.43 7.28
N VAL A 136 -17.54 -16.00 6.12
CA VAL A 136 -18.98 -15.86 5.83
C VAL A 136 -19.27 -16.57 4.52
N GLY A 137 -20.11 -17.62 4.56
CA GLY A 137 -20.43 -18.42 3.37
C GLY A 137 -19.20 -19.02 2.68
N GLY A 138 -18.17 -19.42 3.45
CA GLY A 138 -16.90 -19.93 2.93
C GLY A 138 -15.92 -18.85 2.46
N ILE A 139 -16.32 -17.57 2.45
CA ILE A 139 -15.45 -16.46 2.03
C ILE A 139 -14.71 -15.91 3.24
N ILE A 140 -13.37 -15.85 3.14
CA ILE A 140 -12.51 -15.25 4.16
C ILE A 140 -12.57 -13.73 4.04
N LEU A 141 -12.85 -13.06 5.16
CA LEU A 141 -12.87 -11.61 5.30
C LEU A 141 -11.82 -11.20 6.32
N ASN A 142 -10.89 -10.34 5.94
CA ASN A 142 -9.87 -9.78 6.84
C ASN A 142 -10.01 -8.27 6.89
N LEU A 143 -10.02 -7.70 8.10
CA LEU A 143 -10.07 -6.26 8.33
C LEU A 143 -8.85 -5.84 9.14
N ILE A 144 -8.05 -4.91 8.61
CA ILE A 144 -6.79 -4.48 9.24
C ILE A 144 -6.74 -2.97 9.40
N ASP A 145 -6.41 -2.48 10.59
CA ASP A 145 -6.08 -1.07 10.85
C ASP A 145 -4.71 -0.72 10.25
N MET A 146 -4.70 0.17 9.25
CA MET A 146 -3.48 0.53 8.53
C MET A 146 -2.48 1.28 9.40
N ASN A 147 -2.93 2.12 10.33
CA ASN A 147 -2.03 2.89 11.19
C ASN A 147 -1.24 1.96 12.11
N LYS A 148 -1.95 1.06 12.79
CA LYS A 148 -1.36 0.11 13.73
C LYS A 148 -0.48 -0.89 13.00
N ALA A 149 -0.96 -1.45 11.89
CA ALA A 149 -0.17 -2.40 11.11
C ALA A 149 1.11 -1.77 10.55
N TYR A 150 1.04 -0.55 10.03
CA TYR A 150 2.22 0.19 9.57
C TYR A 150 3.25 0.39 10.69
N LYS A 151 2.81 0.81 11.89
CA LYS A 151 3.70 0.99 13.05
C LYS A 151 4.38 -0.32 13.46
N ILE A 152 3.62 -1.42 13.48
CA ILE A 152 4.14 -2.76 13.79
C ILE A 152 5.21 -3.17 12.78
N MET A 153 4.92 -3.06 11.47
CA MET A 153 5.88 -3.42 10.41
C MET A 153 7.12 -2.53 10.43
N LYS A 154 6.95 -1.22 10.62
CA LYS A 154 8.07 -0.29 10.71
C LYS A 154 8.98 -0.66 11.89
N HIS A 155 8.39 -0.90 13.06
CA HIS A 155 9.14 -1.31 14.25
C HIS A 155 9.84 -2.66 14.03
N ASP A 156 9.16 -3.62 13.42
CA ASP A 156 9.72 -4.94 13.09
C ASP A 156 10.95 -4.82 12.17
N LEU A 157 10.84 -4.07 11.08
CA LEU A 157 11.93 -3.86 10.12
C LEU A 157 13.12 -3.11 10.75
N GLN A 158 12.86 -2.12 11.60
CA GLN A 158 13.92 -1.38 12.33
C GLN A 158 14.71 -2.27 13.29
N ASN A 159 14.05 -3.26 13.90
CA ASN A 159 14.64 -4.15 14.91
C ASN A 159 14.98 -5.55 14.37
N LYS A 160 14.79 -5.79 13.06
CA LYS A 160 14.98 -7.10 12.41
C LYS A 160 14.17 -8.22 13.08
N GLY A 161 12.92 -7.93 13.47
CA GLY A 161 12.05 -8.83 14.24
C GLY A 161 11.46 -10.01 13.47
N GLY A 162 11.54 -10.00 12.13
CA GLY A 162 11.21 -11.13 11.26
C GLY A 162 9.71 -11.31 10.98
N LEU A 163 8.85 -10.34 11.33
CA LEU A 163 7.43 -10.37 10.92
C LEU A 163 7.28 -10.01 9.43
N VAL A 164 8.07 -9.06 8.95
CA VAL A 164 8.31 -8.79 7.54
C VAL A 164 9.71 -9.31 7.21
N TYR A 165 9.78 -10.31 6.34
CA TYR A 165 11.03 -10.97 5.99
C TYR A 165 11.16 -11.11 4.48
N THR A 166 12.38 -11.39 4.02
CA THR A 166 12.68 -11.60 2.61
C THR A 166 13.01 -13.05 2.34
N ILE A 167 12.64 -13.53 1.16
CA ILE A 167 13.09 -14.81 0.59
C ILE A 167 13.75 -14.57 -0.76
#